data_AF-A0A2A4FRA4-F1
#
_entry.id   AF-A0A2A4FRA4-F1
#
_cell.length_a   1.000
_cell.length_b   1.000
_cell.length_c   1.000
_cell.angle_alpha   90.00
_cell.angle_beta   90.00
_cell.angle_gamma   90.00
#
_symmetry.space_group_name_H-M   'P 1'
#
loop_
_entity.id
_entity.type
_entity.pdbx_description
1 polymer ?
#
loop_
_entity_poly.entity_id
_entity_poly.type
_entity_poly.pdbx_seq_one_letter_code
_entity_poly.pdbx_strand_id
1 'polypeptide(L)'
;MSITREEAVFAYRLILGREPENEQVIEEAMAADNLAHLRRVFLGSAEFSRKYDESARGALHVGRFQDVSEVDIDLDCTAVRAAVQKSATVAAE
;
A
#
# COMPACT_ATOMS: atom_id res chain seq x y z
N MET A 1 8.31 20.08 2.91
CA MET A 1 8.05 19.75 4.33
C MET A 1 9.15 18.79 4.74
N SER A 2 9.95 19.17 5.73
CA SER A 2 11.01 18.31 6.26
C SER A 2 10.43 17.05 6.88
N ILE A 3 11.09 15.91 6.67
CA ILE A 3 10.65 14.63 7.20
C ILE A 3 10.97 14.55 8.69
N THR A 4 9.99 14.09 9.47
CA THR A 4 10.15 13.83 10.90
C THR A 4 10.80 12.48 11.15
N ARG A 5 11.43 12.34 12.32
CA ARG A 5 12.04 11.07 12.76
C ARG A 5 11.03 9.92 12.73
N GLU A 6 9.80 10.17 13.14
CA GLU A 6 8.73 9.17 13.18
C GLU A 6 8.34 8.69 11.77
N GLU A 7 8.24 9.59 10.79
CA GLU A 7 7.96 9.24 9.41
C GLU A 7 9.08 8.40 8.79
N ALA A 8 10.34 8.73 9.09
CA ALA A 8 11.48 7.92 8.66
C ALA A 8 11.42 6.50 9.26
N VAL A 9 11.15 6.38 10.56
CA VAL A 9 10.97 5.08 11.24
C VAL A 9 9.79 4.30 10.65
N PHE A 10 8.67 4.96 10.38
CA PHE A 10 7.51 4.32 9.75
C PHE A 10 7.80 3.87 8.32
N ALA A 11 8.60 4.61 7.55
CA ALA A 11 9.01 4.17 6.21
C ALA A 11 9.81 2.86 6.28
N TYR A 12 10.76 2.74 7.20
CA TYR A 12 11.50 1.48 7.42
C TYR A 12 10.56 0.33 7.83
N ARG A 13 9.63 0.59 8.76
CA ARG A 13 8.71 -0.45 9.26
C ARG A 13 7.66 -0.87 8.23
N LEU A 14 7.10 0.07 7.47
CA LEU A 14 6.01 -0.21 6.52
C LEU A 14 6.52 -0.70 5.17
N ILE A 15 7.62 -0.14 4.65
CA ILE A 15 8.13 -0.46 3.32
C ILE A 15 9.12 -1.63 3.39
N LEU A 16 10.07 -1.56 4.31
CA LEU A 16 11.13 -2.57 4.47
C LEU A 16 10.82 -3.61 5.55
N GLY A 17 9.75 -3.47 6.33
CA GLY A 17 9.33 -4.45 7.34
C GLY A 17 10.37 -4.73 8.41
N ARG A 18 11.25 -3.77 8.70
CA ARG A 18 12.31 -3.86 9.71
C ARG A 18 12.39 -2.58 10.53
N GLU A 19 12.97 -2.67 11.71
CA GLU A 19 13.36 -1.47 12.45
C GLU A 19 14.66 -0.89 11.88
N PRO A 20 14.84 0.44 11.96
CA PRO A 20 16.11 1.07 11.59
C PRO A 20 17.25 0.53 12.48
N GLU A 21 18.38 0.19 11.87
CA GLU A 21 19.52 -0.42 12.58
C GLU A 21 20.24 0.56 13.52
N ASN A 22 20.29 1.83 13.15
CA ASN A 22 20.99 2.87 13.89
C ASN A 22 20.38 4.25 13.61
N GLU A 23 20.76 5.24 14.41
CA GLU A 23 20.30 6.63 14.23
C GLU A 23 20.74 7.20 12.87
N GLN A 24 21.89 6.76 12.37
CA GLN A 24 22.47 7.22 11.11
C GLN A 24 21.56 6.92 9.90
N VAL A 25 20.98 5.71 9.81
CA VAL A 25 20.03 5.41 8.73
C VAL A 25 18.73 6.22 8.81
N ILE A 26 18.39 6.72 10.01
CA ILE A 26 17.24 7.62 10.20
C ILE A 26 17.59 9.02 9.72
N GLU A 27 18.79 9.53 10.04
CA GLU A 27 19.28 10.81 9.54
C GLU A 27 19.37 10.84 8.01
N GLU A 28 19.87 9.77 7.40
CA GLU A 28 19.91 9.63 5.94
C GLU A 28 18.51 9.62 5.32
N ALA A 29 17.53 8.98 5.96
CA ALA A 29 16.13 9.01 5.54
C ALA A 29 15.49 10.41 5.74
N MET A 30 15.86 11.12 6.80
CA MET A 30 15.40 12.48 7.08
C MET A 30 15.98 13.52 6.10
N ALA A 31 17.09 13.20 5.43
CA ALA A 31 17.69 14.06 4.40
C ALA A 31 16.83 14.19 3.12
N ALA A 32 15.76 13.41 2.98
CA ALA A 32 14.84 13.53 1.86
C ALA A 32 13.93 14.77 1.98
N ASP A 33 13.75 15.48 0.87
CA ASP A 33 12.98 16.75 0.83
C ASP A 33 11.49 16.62 1.17
N ASN A 34 10.90 15.44 0.92
CA ASN A 34 9.49 15.14 1.14
C ASN A 34 9.21 13.63 1.15
N LEU A 35 8.04 13.24 1.69
CA LEU A 35 7.60 11.85 1.78
C LEU A 35 7.56 11.12 0.43
N ALA A 36 7.21 11.80 -0.67
CA ALA A 36 7.15 11.17 -1.99
C ALA A 36 8.55 10.82 -2.50
N HIS A 37 9.54 11.66 -2.23
CA HIS A 37 10.95 11.42 -2.50
C HIS A 37 11.47 10.27 -1.65
N LEU A 38 11.20 10.29 -0.34
CA LEU A 38 11.57 9.21 0.58
C LEU A 38 11.04 7.86 0.11
N ARG A 39 9.75 7.79 -0.26
CA ARG A 39 9.12 6.59 -0.81
C ARG A 39 9.85 6.10 -2.06
N ARG A 40 10.20 7.00 -2.98
CA ARG A 40 10.89 6.63 -4.23
C ARG A 40 12.30 6.07 -3.94
N VAL A 41 13.02 6.65 -2.98
CA VAL A 41 14.33 6.16 -2.55
C VAL A 41 14.22 4.75 -1.96
N PHE A 42 13.26 4.53 -1.06
CA PHE A 42 13.06 3.20 -0.46
C PHE A 42 12.66 2.13 -1.48
N LEU A 43 11.70 2.44 -2.37
CA LEU A 43 11.24 1.50 -3.40
C LEU A 43 12.33 1.21 -4.46
N GLY A 44 13.21 2.18 -4.73
CA GLY A 44 14.34 2.02 -5.64
C GLY A 44 15.58 1.41 -4.99
N SER A 45 15.57 1.16 -3.67
CA SER A 45 16.73 0.61 -2.97
C SER A 45 17.00 -0.85 -3.34
N ALA A 46 18.27 -1.22 -3.34
CA ALA A 46 18.69 -2.60 -3.53
C ALA A 46 18.17 -3.51 -2.41
N GLU A 47 17.95 -2.98 -1.21
CA GLU A 47 17.33 -3.70 -0.09
C GLU A 47 15.88 -4.08 -0.39
N PHE A 48 15.08 -3.14 -0.88
CA PHE A 48 13.71 -3.43 -1.28
C PHE A 48 13.66 -4.48 -2.38
N SER A 49 14.50 -4.32 -3.41
CA SER A 49 14.57 -5.27 -4.53
C SER A 49 14.98 -6.66 -4.06
N ARG A 50 16.03 -6.78 -3.24
CA ARG A 50 16.46 -8.09 -2.69
C ARG A 50 15.38 -8.73 -1.83
N LYS A 51 14.74 -7.96 -0.94
CA LYS A 51 13.71 -8.49 -0.05
C LYS A 51 12.48 -8.98 -0.83
N TYR A 52 12.04 -8.20 -1.83
CA TYR A 52 10.88 -8.59 -2.65
C TYR A 52 11.21 -9.65 -3.68
N ASP A 53 12.44 -9.71 -4.21
CA ASP A 53 12.90 -10.83 -5.03
C ASP A 53 13.01 -12.12 -4.22
N GLU A 54 13.48 -12.07 -2.98
CA GLU A 54 13.51 -13.22 -2.07
C GLU A 54 12.10 -13.64 -1.65
N SER A 55 11.20 -12.68 -1.39
CA SER A 55 9.79 -12.96 -1.11
C SER A 55 9.07 -13.52 -2.33
N ALA A 56 9.41 -13.06 -3.54
CA ALA A 56 8.92 -13.61 -4.81
C ALA A 56 9.46 -15.03 -5.06
N ARG A 57 10.72 -15.32 -4.66
CA ARG A 57 11.32 -16.66 -4.73
C ARG A 57 10.75 -17.63 -3.69
N GLY A 58 10.20 -17.13 -2.58
CA GLY A 58 9.44 -17.91 -1.60
C GLY A 58 7.93 -17.89 -1.79
N ALA A 59 7.42 -17.28 -2.87
CA ALA A 59 6.01 -16.94 -2.97
C ALA A 59 5.10 -18.17 -3.06
N LEU A 60 4.19 -18.27 -2.08
CA LEU A 60 2.82 -18.71 -2.32
C LEU A 60 2.35 -18.10 -3.64
N HIS A 61 1.75 -18.91 -4.50
CA HIS A 61 1.31 -18.55 -5.84
C HIS A 61 0.18 -17.50 -5.82
N VAL A 62 0.44 -16.27 -5.40
CA VAL A 62 -0.44 -15.13 -5.69
C VAL A 62 -0.09 -14.67 -7.11
N GLY A 63 -0.32 -15.60 -8.04
CA GLY A 63 0.27 -15.61 -9.37
C GLY A 63 -0.33 -16.70 -10.26
N ARG A 64 -1.57 -17.11 -10.00
CA ARG A 64 -2.45 -17.67 -11.04
C ARG A 64 -3.49 -16.67 -11.55
N PHE A 65 -3.35 -15.40 -11.17
CA PHE A 65 -4.32 -14.35 -11.47
C PHE A 65 -3.71 -13.08 -12.08
N GLN A 66 -2.40 -13.02 -12.36
CA GLN A 66 -1.84 -11.92 -13.18
C GLN A 66 -2.24 -12.03 -14.67
N ASP A 67 -2.86 -13.15 -15.05
CA ASP A 67 -3.37 -13.45 -16.39
C ASP A 67 -4.90 -13.66 -16.36
N VAL A 68 -5.59 -13.07 -15.38
CA VAL A 68 -7.04 -13.16 -15.28
C VAL A 68 -7.69 -11.93 -15.89
N SER A 69 -8.61 -12.21 -16.81
CA SER A 69 -9.46 -11.23 -17.46
C SER A 69 -10.03 -10.28 -16.42
N GLU A 70 -9.85 -8.98 -16.65
CA GLU A 70 -10.43 -7.93 -15.83
C GLU A 70 -11.93 -8.20 -15.67
N VAL A 71 -12.35 -8.46 -14.43
CA VAL A 71 -13.77 -8.60 -14.10
C VAL A 71 -14.27 -7.20 -13.85
N ASP A 72 -15.19 -6.73 -14.67
CA ASP A 72 -15.86 -5.44 -14.46
C ASP A 72 -16.70 -5.54 -13.18
N ILE A 73 -16.19 -4.96 -12.10
CA ILE A 73 -16.86 -4.94 -10.80
C ILE A 73 -17.53 -3.58 -10.67
N ASP A 74 -18.86 -3.57 -10.53
CA ASP A 74 -19.59 -2.36 -10.18
C ASP A 74 -19.25 -1.96 -8.73
N LEU A 75 -18.32 -1.01 -8.58
CA LEU A 75 -17.89 -0.48 -7.28
C LEU A 75 -19.02 0.26 -6.55
N ASP A 76 -20.05 0.74 -7.25
CA ASP A 76 -21.08 1.59 -6.67
C ASP A 76 -22.19 0.79 -5.97
N CYS A 77 -22.10 -0.55 -5.93
CA CYS A 77 -23.07 -1.46 -5.29
C CYS A 77 -24.53 -1.09 -5.63
N THR A 78 -24.79 -0.63 -6.87
CA THR A 78 -26.06 0.06 -7.19
C THR A 78 -27.28 -0.87 -7.14
N ALA A 79 -27.08 -2.18 -7.31
CA ALA A 79 -28.15 -3.17 -7.23
C ALA A 79 -28.81 -3.26 -5.83
N VAL A 80 -28.07 -3.02 -4.74
CA VAL A 80 -28.62 -3.05 -3.37
C VAL A 80 -29.34 -1.75 -3.02
N ARG A 81 -28.86 -0.60 -3.52
CA ARG A 81 -29.50 0.70 -3.28
C ARG A 81 -30.89 0.78 -3.91
N ALA A 82 -31.06 0.25 -5.12
CA ALA A 82 -32.36 0.23 -5.80
C ALA A 82 -33.42 -0.62 -5.06
N ALA A 83 -33.01 -1.71 -4.40
CA ALA A 83 -33.91 -2.58 -3.63
C ALA A 83 -34.35 -1.93 -2.29
N VAL A 84 -33.46 -1.22 -1.60
CA VAL A 84 -33.80 -0.51 -0.35
C VAL A 84 -34.76 0.67 -0.62
N GLN A 85 -34.60 1.36 -1.76
CA GLN A 85 -35.45 2.50 -2.11
C GLN A 85 -36.91 2.10 -2.37
N LYS A 86 -37.16 0.93 -2.99
CA LYS A 86 -38.51 0.41 -3.22
C LYS A 86 -39.23 -0.02 -1.94
N SER A 87 -38.50 -0.56 -0.97
CA SER A 87 -39.07 -0.96 0.33
C SER A 87 -39.49 0.24 1.18
N ALA A 88 -38.84 1.40 1.00
CA ALA A 88 -39.15 2.62 1.75
C ALA A 88 -40.33 3.42 1.17
N THR A 89 -40.74 3.19 -0.08
CA THR A 89 -41.85 3.93 -0.71
C THR A 89 -43.20 3.22 -0.61
N VAL A 90 -43.24 1.93 -0.27
CA VAL A 90 -44.50 1.18 -0.11
C VAL A 90 -45.09 1.30 1.32
N ALA A 91 -44.37 1.89 2.28
CA ALA A 91 -44.84 2.09 3.65
C ALA A 91 -45.44 3.48 3.92
N ALA A 92 -45.68 4.28 2.88
CA ALA A 92 -46.22 5.64 2.98
C ALA A 92 -47.42 5.87 2.04
N GLU A 93 -48.25 4.83 1.84
CA GLU A 93 -49.58 4.95 1.24
C GLU A 93 -50.62 4.18 2.08
#